data_AF-A0A392N2F1-F1
#
_entry.id   AF-A0A392N2F1-F1
#
_cell.length_a   1.000
_cell.length_b   1.000
_cell.length_c   1.000
_cell.angle_alpha   90.00
_cell.angle_beta   90.00
_cell.angle_gamma   90.00
#
_symmetry.space_group_name_H-M   'P 1'
#
loop_
_entity.id
_entity.type
_entity.pdbx_description
1 polymer ?
#
loop_
_entity_poly.entity_id
_entity_poly.type
_entity_poly.pdbx_seq_one_letter_code
_entity_poly.pdbx_strand_id
1 'polypeptide(L)'
;VVLAANDLPSINDVTYPELVEIISKLKDEGGNLVGVSSSNLLIANSGNDLPVIDLTRVSQELAYLANDADLVVLEGMVSSYLGIIRNFYYSYVGF
;
A
#
# COMPACT_ATOMS: atom_id res chain seq x y z
N VAL A 1 -3.02 -2.67 -9.72
CA VAL A 1 -2.09 -2.42 -8.59
C VAL A 1 -2.86 -1.67 -7.53
N VAL A 2 -2.81 -2.14 -6.28
CA VAL A 2 -3.39 -1.45 -5.13
C VAL A 2 -2.23 -0.96 -4.27
N LEU A 3 -2.14 0.35 -4.04
CA LEU A 3 -1.20 0.94 -3.08
C LEU A 3 -1.96 1.20 -1.78
N ALA A 4 -1.58 0.50 -0.71
CA ALA A 4 -2.13 0.69 0.61
C ALA A 4 -1.24 1.63 1.43
N ALA A 5 -1.82 2.63 2.08
CA ALA A 5 -1.11 3.60 2.91
C ALA A 5 -1.75 3.74 4.30
N ASN A 6 -1.03 4.29 5.27
CA ASN A 6 -1.52 4.45 6.64
C ASN A 6 -2.70 5.43 6.70
N ASP A 7 -3.64 5.18 7.61
CA ASP A 7 -4.75 6.10 7.89
C ASP A 7 -4.24 7.37 8.58
N LEU A 8 -3.34 7.17 9.56
CA LEU A 8 -2.78 8.24 10.38
C LEU A 8 -1.24 8.30 10.25
N PRO A 9 -0.62 9.47 10.47
CA PRO A 9 0.81 9.62 10.41
C PRO A 9 1.54 8.68 11.38
N SER A 10 2.55 7.98 10.87
CA SER A 10 3.46 7.18 11.67
C SER A 10 4.89 7.41 11.19
N ILE A 11 5.73 8.00 12.06
CA ILE A 11 7.11 8.40 11.75
C ILE A 11 7.18 9.26 10.48
N ASN A 12 7.55 8.64 9.35
CA ASN A 12 7.73 9.27 8.05
C ASN A 12 7.04 8.46 6.93
N ASP A 13 6.14 7.55 7.31
CA ASP A 13 5.34 6.78 6.37
C ASP A 13 4.32 7.68 5.69
N VAL A 14 4.08 7.46 4.40
CA VAL A 14 3.07 8.20 3.64
C VAL A 14 1.67 7.77 4.09
N THR A 15 0.82 8.74 4.41
CA THR A 15 -0.59 8.49 4.71
C THR A 15 -1.45 8.38 3.45
N TYR A 16 -2.63 7.77 3.56
CA TYR A 16 -3.59 7.66 2.47
C TYR A 16 -3.93 9.01 1.82
N PRO A 17 -4.28 10.08 2.58
CA PRO A 17 -4.56 11.38 1.98
C PRO A 17 -3.34 11.98 1.25
N GLU A 18 -2.14 11.85 1.83
CA GLU A 18 -0.90 12.33 1.21
C GLU A 18 -0.58 11.56 -0.08
N LEU A 19 -0.78 10.24 -0.10
CA LEU A 19 -0.55 9.43 -1.30
C LEU A 19 -1.52 9.80 -2.43
N VAL A 20 -2.79 10.03 -2.11
CA VAL A 20 -3.78 10.53 -3.09
C VAL A 20 -3.32 11.87 -3.67
N GLU A 21 -2.85 12.79 -2.83
CA GLU A 21 -2.34 14.09 -3.27
C GLU A 21 -1.08 13.95 -4.14
N ILE A 22 -0.12 13.13 -3.74
CA ILE A 22 1.12 12.86 -4.50
C ILE A 22 0.77 12.31 -5.89
N ILE A 23 -0.08 11.29 -5.95
CA ILE A 23 -0.48 10.68 -7.22
C ILE A 23 -1.24 11.68 -8.09
N SER A 24 -2.11 12.51 -7.51
CA SER A 24 -2.79 13.58 -8.24
C SER A 24 -1.83 14.59 -8.85
N LYS A 25 -0.75 14.95 -8.15
CA LYS A 25 0.26 15.91 -8.65
C LYS A 25 1.16 15.32 -9.74
N LEU A 26 1.34 14.00 -9.75
CA LEU A 26 2.20 13.31 -10.71
C LEU A 26 1.48 12.90 -12.00
N LYS A 27 0.15 12.82 -11.98
CA LYS A 27 -0.65 12.52 -13.18
C LYS A 27 -0.55 13.67 -14.19
N ASP A 28 -0.34 13.33 -15.45
CA ASP A 28 -0.47 14.26 -16.56
C ASP A 28 -1.95 14.51 -16.94
N GLU A 29 -2.19 15.39 -17.92
CA GLU A 29 -3.54 15.72 -18.40
C GLU A 29 -4.33 14.50 -18.89
N GLY A 30 -3.63 13.45 -19.35
CA GLY A 30 -4.22 12.18 -19.78
C GLY A 30 -4.43 11.19 -18.65
N GLY A 31 -4.13 11.57 -17.40
CA GLY A 31 -4.19 10.68 -16.24
C GLY A 31 -3.08 9.63 -16.22
N ASN A 32 -1.98 9.83 -16.94
CA ASN A 32 -0.85 8.91 -16.96
C ASN A 32 0.24 9.35 -15.99
N LEU A 33 1.04 8.39 -15.52
CA LEU A 33 2.26 8.62 -14.75
C LEU A 33 3.44 8.37 -15.69
N VAL A 34 4.14 9.43 -16.10
CA VAL A 34 5.31 9.34 -17.01
C VAL A 34 4.98 8.55 -18.29
N GLY A 35 3.83 8.85 -18.91
CA GLY A 35 3.37 8.19 -20.13
C GLY A 35 2.79 6.78 -19.94
N VAL A 36 2.72 6.27 -18.69
CA VAL A 36 2.09 4.98 -18.37
C VAL A 36 0.69 5.21 -17.80
N SER A 37 -0.32 4.54 -18.37
CA SER A 37 -1.70 4.63 -17.88
C SER A 37 -1.81 4.22 -16.42
N SER A 38 -2.45 5.09 -15.62
CA SER A 38 -2.73 4.83 -14.20
C SER A 38 -4.15 4.31 -13.94
N SER A 39 -4.90 3.93 -14.98
CA SER A 39 -6.31 3.53 -14.85
C SER A 39 -6.53 2.30 -13.95
N ASN A 40 -5.54 1.42 -13.83
CA ASN A 40 -5.57 0.24 -12.97
C ASN A 40 -4.76 0.42 -11.66
N LEU A 41 -4.42 1.66 -11.32
CA LEU A 41 -3.78 2.02 -10.06
C LEU A 41 -4.86 2.49 -9.08
N LEU A 42 -5.07 1.71 -8.03
CA LEU A 42 -5.97 2.03 -6.93
C LEU A 42 -5.15 2.43 -5.71
N ILE A 43 -5.65 3.37 -4.93
CA ILE A 43 -5.07 3.79 -3.66
C ILE A 43 -6.08 3.41 -2.59
N ALA A 44 -5.65 2.71 -1.55
CA ALA A 44 -6.51 2.21 -0.48
C ALA A 44 -5.98 2.68 0.87
N ASN A 45 -6.91 2.96 1.79
CA ASN A 45 -6.54 3.20 3.17
C ASN A 45 -6.36 1.86 3.88
N SER A 46 -5.19 1.60 4.48
CA SER A 46 -4.93 0.36 5.21
C SER A 46 -5.66 0.27 6.55
N GLY A 47 -6.09 1.41 7.12
CA GLY A 47 -6.61 1.50 8.48
C GLY A 47 -5.52 1.46 9.57
N ASN A 48 -4.25 1.51 9.18
CA ASN A 48 -3.12 1.41 10.09
C ASN A 48 -2.61 2.79 10.54
N ASP A 49 -2.14 2.90 11.78
CA ASP A 49 -1.60 4.12 12.40
C ASP A 49 -0.23 3.89 13.09
N LEU A 50 0.42 2.77 12.77
CA LEU A 50 1.67 2.32 13.38
C LEU A 50 2.79 2.13 12.34
N PRO A 51 4.08 2.16 12.74
CA PRO A 51 5.21 1.92 11.83
C PRO A 51 5.42 0.43 11.50
N VAL A 52 4.44 -0.40 11.87
CA VAL A 52 4.34 -1.83 11.61
C VAL A 52 2.88 -2.12 11.26
N ILE A 53 2.62 -3.15 10.47
CA ILE A 53 1.27 -3.55 10.08
C ILE A 53 0.92 -4.92 10.65
N ASP A 54 -0.25 -5.02 11.27
CA ASP A 54 -0.88 -6.29 11.61
C ASP A 54 -1.82 -6.71 10.48
N LEU A 55 -1.38 -7.66 9.65
CA LEU A 55 -2.17 -8.14 8.51
C LEU A 55 -3.45 -8.89 8.92
N THR A 56 -3.62 -9.25 10.19
CA THR A 56 -4.90 -9.78 10.70
C THR A 56 -5.93 -8.68 10.95
N ARG A 57 -5.51 -7.41 10.89
CA ARG A 57 -6.32 -6.22 11.20
C ARG A 57 -6.08 -5.10 10.17
N VAL A 58 -6.70 -5.25 9.01
CA VAL A 58 -6.71 -4.23 7.95
C VAL A 58 -8.11 -3.63 7.77
N SER A 59 -8.21 -2.49 7.08
CA SER A 59 -9.49 -1.91 6.69
C SER A 59 -10.29 -2.86 5.79
N GLN A 60 -11.62 -2.74 5.82
CA GLN A 60 -12.50 -3.51 4.94
C GLN A 60 -12.27 -3.17 3.46
N GLU A 61 -11.92 -1.93 3.15
CA GLU A 61 -11.58 -1.48 1.79
C GLU A 61 -10.35 -2.23 1.26
N LEU A 62 -9.26 -2.26 2.05
CA LEU A 62 -8.04 -2.94 1.64
C LEU A 62 -8.28 -4.46 1.50
N ALA A 63 -9.01 -5.06 2.44
CA ALA A 63 -9.37 -6.48 2.38
C ALA A 63 -10.16 -6.81 1.10
N TYR A 64 -11.14 -5.97 0.74
CA TYR A 64 -11.93 -6.14 -0.47
C TYR A 64 -11.08 -6.00 -1.74
N LEU A 65 -10.25 -4.95 -1.82
CA LEU A 65 -9.40 -4.68 -2.99
C LEU A 65 -8.25 -5.68 -3.16
N ALA A 66 -7.85 -6.38 -2.10
CA ALA A 66 -6.78 -7.37 -2.13
C ALA A 66 -7.28 -8.82 -2.20
N ASN A 67 -8.60 -9.05 -2.22
CA ASN A 67 -9.19 -10.39 -2.13
C ASN A 67 -8.74 -11.33 -3.26
N ASP A 68 -8.48 -10.79 -4.46
CA ASP A 68 -8.05 -11.51 -5.65
C ASP A 68 -6.57 -11.24 -6.00
N ALA A 69 -5.78 -10.72 -5.07
CA ALA A 69 -4.38 -10.40 -5.32
C ALA A 69 -3.52 -11.68 -5.42
N ASP A 70 -2.84 -11.85 -6.57
CA ASP A 70 -1.87 -12.95 -6.78
C ASP A 70 -0.47 -12.65 -6.19
N LEU A 71 -0.20 -11.38 -5.85
CA LEU A 71 1.10 -10.90 -5.35
C LEU A 71 0.91 -9.81 -4.30
N VAL A 72 1.58 -9.99 -3.15
CA VAL A 72 1.63 -9.00 -2.07
C VAL A 72 3.08 -8.53 -1.88
N VAL A 73 3.28 -7.22 -1.93
CA VAL A 73 4.57 -6.57 -1.69
C VAL A 73 4.47 -5.76 -0.41
N LEU A 74 5.37 -6.03 0.54
CA LEU A 74 5.51 -5.27 1.77
C LEU A 74 6.80 -4.45 1.70
N GLU A 75 6.67 -3.13 1.83
CA GLU A 75 7.78 -2.16 1.82
C GLU A 75 8.05 -1.68 3.26
N GLY A 76 9.31 -1.34 3.56
CA GLY A 76 9.74 -0.91 4.89
C GLY A 76 10.70 -1.88 5.59
N MET A 77 11.12 -1.47 6.80
CA MET A 77 11.97 -2.28 7.68
C MET A 77 11.12 -2.84 8.82
N VAL A 78 11.00 -4.16 8.91
CA VAL A 78 10.31 -4.81 10.03
C VAL A 78 11.18 -4.69 11.29
N SER A 79 10.65 -4.12 12.38
CA SER A 79 11.35 -4.11 13.66
C SER A 79 11.53 -5.55 14.15
N SER A 80 12.80 -5.96 14.26
CA SER A 80 13.28 -7.34 14.50
C SER A 80 12.73 -8.06 15.74
N TYR A 81 11.90 -7.44 16.57
CA TYR A 81 11.22 -8.12 17.68
C TYR A 81 10.09 -9.06 17.23
N LEU A 82 9.72 -9.05 15.95
CA LEU A 82 8.95 -10.12 15.32
C LEU A 82 9.55 -10.54 13.96
N GLY A 83 10.85 -10.83 13.93
CA GLY A 83 11.49 -11.46 12.77
C GLY A 83 11.81 -10.51 11.61
N ILE A 84 13.10 -10.46 11.28
CA ILE A 84 13.76 -9.94 10.05
C ILE A 84 12.81 -9.76 8.85
N ILE A 85 12.94 -8.65 8.08
CA ILE A 85 13.04 -8.67 6.60
C ILE A 85 13.41 -7.28 6.02
N ARG A 86 14.42 -7.28 5.12
CA ARG A 86 14.60 -6.35 3.99
C ARG A 86 14.06 -7.07 2.75
N ASN A 87 13.24 -6.41 1.93
CA ASN A 87 12.82 -6.81 0.57
C ASN A 87 12.59 -8.32 0.38
N PHE A 88 11.41 -8.82 0.77
CA PHE A 88 10.91 -10.11 0.29
C PHE A 88 9.68 -9.90 -0.58
N TYR A 89 9.69 -10.47 -1.79
CA TYR A 89 8.49 -10.73 -2.57
C TYR A 89 7.79 -11.92 -1.94
N TYR A 90 6.62 -11.72 -1.33
CA TYR A 90 5.76 -12.82 -0.93
C TYR A 90 4.82 -13.14 -2.10
N SER A 91 5.08 -14.25 -2.80
CA SER A 91 4.04 -14.89 -3.61
C SER A 91 3.16 -15.68 -2.63
N TYR A 92 2.03 -15.10 -2.25
CA TYR A 92 0.98 -15.84 -1.57
C TYR A 92 0.06 -16.43 -2.64
N VAL A 93 -0.03 -17.76 -2.69
CA VAL A 93 -1.07 -18.49 -3.43
C VAL A 93 -2.18 -18.80 -2.44
N GLY A 94 -3.33 -18.15 -2.60
CA GLY A 94 -4.61 -18.63 -2.07
C GLY A 94 -5.36 -17.65 -1.17
N PHE A 95 -6.49 -17.17 -1.69
CA PHE A 95 -7.80 -17.25 -1.02
C PHE A 95 -8.81 -17.87 -1.99
#